data_AF-A0A968A897-F1
#
_entry.id   AF-A0A968A897-F1
#
_cell.length_a   1.000
_cell.length_b   1.000
_cell.length_c   1.000
_cell.angle_alpha   90.00
_cell.angle_beta   90.00
_cell.angle_gamma   90.00
#
_symmetry.space_group_name_H-M   'P 1'
#
loop_
_entity.id
_entity.type
_entity.pdbx_description
1 polymer ?
#
loop_
_entity_poly.entity_id
_entity_poly.type
_entity_poly.pdbx_seq_one_letter_code
_entity_poly.pdbx_strand_id
1 'polypeptide(L)'
;ELFILASNGHAKRIKLNDIPSQGRYGQGVVAWKLPSDRKLVSCAFGKGTLRTTIHLDKYAPKSCRLDDAPVRKRSTTRGGEVVEVREGDMILSM
;
A
#
# COMPACT_ATOMS: atom_id res chain seq x y z
N GLU A 1 1.11 4.38 -11.46
CA GLU A 1 1.51 4.91 -10.13
C GLU A 1 1.92 3.72 -9.27
N LEU A 2 2.76 3.92 -8.25
CA LEU A 2 3.08 2.88 -7.28
C LEU A 2 1.98 2.85 -6.23
N PHE A 3 1.25 1.75 -6.14
CA PHE A 3 0.32 1.47 -5.04
C PHE A 3 1.03 0.64 -3.97
N ILE A 4 0.83 1.00 -2.71
CA ILE A 4 1.36 0.28 -1.56
C ILE A 4 0.29 0.13 -0.49
N LEU A 5 0.19 -1.07 0.09
CA LEU A 5 -0.82 -1.46 1.07
C LEU A 5 -0.15 -1.92 2.37
N ALA A 6 -0.70 -1.46 3.49
CA ALA A 6 -0.29 -1.85 4.83
C ALA A 6 -1.23 -2.91 5.41
N SER A 7 -0.74 -3.64 6.42
CA SER A 7 -1.44 -4.77 7.08
C SER A 7 -2.80 -4.40 7.68
N ASN A 8 -3.03 -3.12 7.97
CA ASN A 8 -4.24 -2.58 8.60
C ASN A 8 -5.25 -2.00 7.58
N GLY A 9 -5.13 -2.35 6.30
CA GLY A 9 -6.08 -1.91 5.27
C GLY A 9 -5.92 -0.47 4.78
N HIS A 10 -4.87 0.22 5.24
CA HIS A 10 -4.50 1.52 4.71
C HIS A 10 -3.60 1.36 3.50
N ALA A 11 -3.84 2.18 2.48
CA ALA A 11 -3.00 2.23 1.30
C ALA A 11 -2.73 3.67 0.87
N LYS A 12 -1.70 3.85 0.05
CA LYS A 12 -1.48 5.10 -0.68
C LYS A 12 -0.90 4.81 -2.06
N ARG A 13 -1.16 5.73 -2.99
CA ARG A 13 -0.49 5.76 -4.29
C ARG A 13 0.58 6.84 -4.31
N ILE A 14 1.75 6.51 -4.85
CA ILE A 14 2.88 7.42 -5.02
C ILE A 14 3.14 7.58 -6.52
N LYS A 15 3.36 8.82 -6.96
CA LYS A 15 3.81 9.09 -8.33
C LYS A 15 5.25 8.63 -8.48
N LEU A 16 5.59 8.02 -9.61
CA LEU A 16 6.96 7.53 -9.84
C LEU A 16 8.02 8.63 -9.72
N ASN A 17 7.69 9.85 -10.14
CA ASN A 17 8.60 10.99 -10.05
C ASN A 17 8.96 11.38 -8.60
N ASP A 18 8.18 10.95 -7.60
CA ASP A 18 8.50 11.15 -6.18
C ASP A 18 9.50 10.10 -5.64
N ILE A 19 9.83 9.08 -6.44
CA ILE A 19 10.77 8.02 -6.09
C ILE A 19 12.06 8.26 -6.87
N PRO A 20 13.13 8.74 -6.21
CA PRO A 20 14.39 9.00 -6.89
C PRO A 20 14.98 7.68 -7.42
N SER A 21 15.53 7.72 -8.64
CA SER A 21 16.34 6.62 -9.16
C SER A 21 17.56 6.44 -8.26
N GLN A 22 17.88 5.19 -7.92
CA GLN A 22 19.03 4.84 -7.10
C GLN A 22 19.95 3.95 -7.92
N GLY A 23 21.26 4.15 -7.78
CA GLY A 23 22.26 3.26 -8.37
C GLY A 23 22.16 1.85 -7.79
N ARG A 24 22.79 0.89 -8.49
CA ARG A 24 22.96 -0.47 -7.94
C ARG A 24 23.77 -0.40 -6.65
N TYR A 25 23.51 -1.32 -5.72
CA TYR A 25 24.13 -1.38 -4.38
C TYR A 25 23.73 -0.27 -3.40
N GLY A 26 22.73 0.56 -3.71
CA GLY A 26 22.13 1.48 -2.75
C GLY A 26 21.18 0.79 -1.76
N GLN A 27 21.00 1.36 -0.57
CA GLN A 27 20.02 0.88 0.43
C GLN A 27 18.56 1.18 0.06
N GLY A 28 18.36 1.96 -1.01
CA GLY A 28 17.05 2.42 -1.44
C GLY A 28 16.55 3.62 -0.64
N VAL A 29 15.26 3.91 -0.78
CA VAL A 29 14.59 5.03 -0.12
C VAL A 29 13.33 4.56 0.59
N VAL A 30 13.00 5.21 1.70
CA VAL A 30 11.78 4.88 2.47
C VAL A 30 10.52 5.27 1.71
N ALA A 31 9.83 4.33 1.06
CA ALA A 31 8.59 4.63 0.33
C ALA A 31 7.44 5.08 1.26
N TRP A 32 7.38 4.51 2.47
CA TRP A 32 6.36 4.82 3.46
C TRP A 32 6.89 4.58 4.87
N LYS A 33 6.90 5.63 5.69
CA LYS A 33 7.16 5.49 7.12
C LYS A 33 5.87 5.05 7.81
N LEU A 34 5.83 3.76 8.16
CA LEU A 34 4.76 3.15 8.96
C LEU A 34 5.17 3.12 10.44
N PRO A 35 4.20 3.20 11.37
CA PRO A 35 4.45 2.89 12.78
C PRO A 35 4.78 1.40 12.98
N SER A 36 5.37 1.05 14.12
CA SER A 36 5.93 -0.28 14.38
C SER A 36 4.88 -1.41 14.46
N ASP A 37 3.63 -1.07 14.73
CA ASP A 37 2.48 -1.99 14.75
C ASP A 37 1.99 -2.37 13.34
N ARG A 38 2.52 -1.74 12.29
CA ARG A 38 2.05 -1.93 10.91
C ARG A 38 3.19 -2.33 10.00
N LYS A 39 2.88 -3.24 9.07
CA LYS A 39 3.83 -3.69 8.05
C LYS A 39 3.31 -3.35 6.67
N LEU A 40 4.24 -3.09 5.76
CA LEU A 40 3.93 -3.05 4.34
C LEU A 40 3.76 -4.51 3.87
N VAL A 41 2.61 -4.82 3.26
CA VAL A 41 2.25 -6.20 2.90
C VAL A 41 2.27 -6.45 1.40
N SER A 42 1.89 -5.45 0.60
CA SER A 42 1.88 -5.60 -0.85
C SER A 42 2.15 -4.29 -1.57
N CYS A 43 2.55 -4.42 -2.83
CA CYS A 43 2.66 -3.31 -3.76
C CYS A 43 2.16 -3.73 -5.15
N ALA A 44 1.67 -2.77 -5.91
CA ALA A 44 1.33 -2.96 -7.31
C ALA A 44 1.69 -1.72 -8.11
N PHE A 45 1.95 -1.92 -9.40
CA PHE A 45 2.17 -0.84 -10.33
C PHE A 45 1.13 -0.89 -11.43
N GLY A 46 0.42 0.22 -11.66
CA GLY A 46 -0.60 0.24 -12.69
C GLY A 46 -1.38 1.55 -12.81
N LYS A 47 -2.41 1.51 -13.64
CA LYS A 47 -3.45 2.54 -13.74
C LYS A 47 -4.37 2.44 -12.52
N GLY A 48 -4.93 3.57 -12.08
CA GLY A 48 -5.87 3.62 -10.96
C GLY A 48 -7.06 2.66 -11.10
N THR A 49 -7.53 2.46 -12.33
CA THR A 49 -8.68 1.59 -12.66
C THR A 49 -8.40 0.09 -12.51
N LEU A 50 -7.15 -0.32 -12.26
CA LEU A 50 -6.81 -1.72 -12.05
C LEU A 50 -7.49 -2.21 -10.76
N ARG A 51 -8.27 -3.29 -10.88
CA ARG A 51 -8.86 -3.98 -9.74
C ARG A 51 -7.91 -5.05 -9.24
N THR A 52 -7.82 -5.17 -7.93
CA THR A 52 -6.97 -6.12 -7.24
C THR A 52 -7.74 -6.78 -6.10
N THR A 53 -7.30 -7.96 -5.69
CA THR A 53 -7.97 -8.78 -4.67
C THR A 53 -7.06 -8.87 -3.47
N ILE A 54 -7.51 -8.38 -2.33
CA ILE A 54 -6.78 -8.37 -1.08
C ILE A 54 -7.19 -9.59 -0.26
N HIS A 55 -6.21 -10.38 0.15
CA HIS A 55 -6.38 -11.58 0.95
C HIS A 55 -6.20 -11.25 2.43
N LEU A 56 -7.21 -11.57 3.23
CA LEU A 56 -7.22 -11.40 4.67
C LEU A 56 -6.92 -12.75 5.34
N ASP A 57 -6.40 -12.72 6.57
CA ASP A 57 -6.02 -13.92 7.32
C ASP A 57 -7.26 -14.74 7.74
N LYS A 58 -8.27 -14.07 8.28
CA LYS A 58 -9.45 -14.74 8.88
C LYS A 58 -10.72 -14.61 8.07
N TYR A 59 -10.83 -13.58 7.25
CA TYR A 59 -12.07 -13.23 6.55
C TYR A 59 -11.95 -13.41 5.04
N ALA A 60 -13.12 -13.37 4.39
CA ALA A 60 -13.19 -13.49 2.94
C ALA A 60 -12.36 -12.38 2.25
N PRO A 61 -11.66 -12.71 1.13
CA PRO A 61 -10.94 -11.72 0.34
C PRO A 61 -11.83 -10.56 -0.10
N LYS A 62 -11.27 -9.37 -0.15
CA LYS A 62 -11.96 -8.15 -0.57
C LYS A 62 -11.31 -7.60 -1.83
N SER A 63 -12.12 -7.11 -2.79
CA SER A 63 -11.59 -6.46 -3.99
C SER A 63 -11.57 -4.95 -3.82
N CYS A 64 -10.51 -4.29 -4.25
CA CYS A 64 -10.46 -2.83 -4.38
C CYS A 64 -9.89 -2.43 -5.75
N ARG A 65 -10.09 -1.17 -6.14
CA ARG A 65 -9.31 -0.56 -7.21
C ARG A 65 -8.08 0.12 -6.63
N LEU A 66 -7.06 0.32 -7.44
CA LEU A 66 -5.90 1.08 -6.98
C LEU A 66 -6.28 2.55 -6.69
N ASP A 67 -7.30 3.08 -7.38
CA ASP A 67 -7.74 4.46 -7.22
C ASP A 67 -8.52 4.76 -5.94
N ASP A 68 -9.04 3.74 -5.26
CA ASP A 68 -9.61 3.85 -3.91
C ASP A 68 -8.56 4.38 -2.91
N ALA A 69 -7.27 4.14 -3.15
CA ALA A 69 -6.20 4.77 -2.40
C ALA A 69 -5.89 6.19 -2.92
N PRO A 70 -5.74 7.19 -2.02
CA PRO A 70 -5.38 8.54 -2.41
C PRO A 70 -3.93 8.61 -2.91
N VAL A 71 -3.70 9.48 -3.90
CA VAL A 71 -2.35 9.83 -4.34
C VAL A 71 -1.72 10.76 -3.30
N ARG A 72 -0.57 10.37 -2.76
CA ARG A 72 0.17 11.09 -1.71
C ARG A 72 1.66 11.09 -1.99
N LYS A 73 2.36 12.07 -1.42
CA LYS A 73 3.83 12.11 -1.45
C LYS A 73 4.41 10.95 -0.63
N ARG A 74 5.64 10.59 -0.95
CA ARG A 74 6.42 9.59 -0.18
C ARG A 74 6.48 9.92 1.31
N SER A 75 6.72 11.19 1.65
CA SER A 75 6.87 11.69 3.02
C SER A 75 5.58 11.64 3.84
N THR A 76 4.41 11.56 3.21
CA THR A 76 3.14 11.47 3.92
C THR A 76 3.03 10.13 4.63
N THR A 77 2.86 10.16 5.96
CA THR A 77 2.72 8.98 6.82
C THR A 77 1.30 8.41 6.80
N ARG A 78 0.28 9.26 6.61
CA ARG A 78 -1.13 8.84 6.57
C ARG A 78 -1.49 8.26 5.20
N GLY A 79 -2.00 7.03 5.20
CA GLY A 79 -2.69 6.42 4.05
C GLY A 79 -4.19 6.71 4.06
N GLY A 80 -4.86 6.39 2.96
CA GLY A 80 -6.32 6.28 2.94
C GLY A 80 -6.74 4.88 3.35
N GLU A 81 -7.87 4.76 4.03
CA GLU A 81 -8.49 3.48 4.32
C GLU A 81 -9.14 2.93 3.04
N VAL A 82 -8.65 1.79 2.57
CA VAL A 82 -9.15 1.14 1.35
C VAL A 82 -9.95 -0.11 1.69
N VAL A 83 -9.49 -0.82 2.72
CA VAL A 83 -10.17 -2.00 3.24
C VAL A 83 -10.33 -1.84 4.74
N GLU A 84 -11.57 -1.95 5.21
CA GLU A 84 -11.84 -2.09 6.63
C GLU A 84 -11.37 -3.48 7.10
N VAL A 85 -10.45 -3.49 8.06
CA VAL A 85 -9.92 -4.71 8.70
C VAL A 85 -10.51 -4.79 10.10
N ARG A 86 -11.19 -5.90 10.39
CA ARG A 86 -11.79 -6.13 11.71
C ARG A 86 -10.72 -6.43 12.77
N GLU A 87 -11.08 -6.23 14.03
CA GLU A 87 -10.17 -6.48 15.14
C GLU A 87 -9.68 -7.94 15.15
N GLY A 88 -8.36 -8.12 15.28
CA GLY A 88 -7.72 -9.43 15.27
C GLY A 88 -7.51 -10.05 13.88
N ASP A 89 -7.81 -9.33 12.80
CA ASP A 89 -7.51 -9.74 11.42
C ASP A 89 -6.39 -8.89 10.82
N MET A 90 -5.77 -9.37 9.74
CA MET A 90 -4.74 -8.64 9.01
C MET A 90 -4.73 -9.01 7.54
N ILE A 91 -4.22 -8.10 6.73
CA ILE A 91 -3.97 -8.37 5.31
C ILE A 91 -2.68 -9.16 5.16
N LEU A 92 -2.74 -10.25 4.40
CA LEU A 92 -1.59 -11.11 4.12
C LEU A 92 -0.96 -10.81 2.76
N SER A 93 -1.80 -10.67 1.72
CA SER A 93 -1.34 -10.49 0.34
C SER A 93 -2.39 -9.81 -0.53
N MET A 94 -1.99 -9.49 -1.76
CA MET A 94 -2.79 -8.85 -2.80
C MET A 94 -2.40 -9.37 -4.18
#